data_AF-A0A971GUT6-F1
#
_entry.id   AF-A0A971GUT6-F1
#
_cell.length_a   1.000
_cell.length_b   1.000
_cell.length_c   1.000
_cell.angle_alpha   90.00
_cell.angle_beta   90.00
_cell.angle_gamma   90.00
#
_symmetry.space_group_name_H-M   'P 1'
#
loop_
_entity.id
_entity.type
_entity.pdbx_description
1 polymer ?
#
loop_
_entity_poly.entity_id
_entity_poly.type
_entity_poly.pdbx_seq_one_letter_code
_entity_poly.pdbx_strand_id
1 'polypeptide(L)'
;MSSELGLYLCAAREMDSACELISRILAQQVRSLRWRIKRTPHAGDLTPDAEALASSQFLVLLLGSDLVAPMGVEYQQALRQGTFVIALHDATRIPSPSADYITHLGRQRWLEYKSAAHLALLFERNLLRQLIDGTPGYGLDLEQIEAISARLSELEAGPEAAPEQPRGAGEGGVILPGY
;
A
#
# COMPACT_ATOMS: atom_id res chain seq x y z
N MET A 1 -6.00 2.11 26.81
CA MET A 1 -7.23 2.31 26.01
C MET A 1 -6.95 1.69 24.65
N SER A 2 -7.75 0.73 24.19
CA SER A 2 -7.47 0.10 22.88
C SER A 2 -8.09 0.98 21.79
N SER A 3 -7.26 1.72 21.05
CA SER A 3 -7.69 2.47 19.88
C SER A 3 -8.07 1.51 18.74
N GLU A 4 -9.17 1.81 18.08
CA GLU A 4 -9.61 1.11 16.87
C GLU A 4 -9.14 1.91 15.65
N LEU A 5 -8.45 1.25 14.73
CA LEU A 5 -7.94 1.85 13.50
C LEU A 5 -8.75 1.38 12.30
N GLY A 6 -9.21 2.33 11.50
CA GLY A 6 -9.91 2.13 10.24
C GLY A 6 -8.97 2.06 9.06
N LEU A 7 -9.14 1.03 8.24
CA LEU A 7 -8.43 0.82 6.99
C LEU A 7 -9.43 0.58 5.85
N TYR A 8 -9.35 1.42 4.82
CA TYR A 8 -10.18 1.31 3.63
C TYR A 8 -9.38 0.65 2.50
N LEU A 9 -9.90 -0.44 1.92
CA LEU A 9 -9.31 -1.13 0.78
C LEU A 9 -9.99 -0.67 -0.50
N CYS A 10 -9.27 0.10 -1.31
CA CYS A 10 -9.68 0.55 -2.62
C CYS A 10 -9.09 -0.36 -3.69
N ALA A 11 -9.91 -1.24 -4.28
CA ALA A 11 -9.41 -2.31 -5.14
C ALA A 11 -10.45 -2.79 -6.16
N ALA A 12 -9.97 -3.16 -7.35
CA ALA A 12 -10.78 -3.85 -8.35
C ALA A 12 -11.03 -5.32 -7.94
N ARG A 13 -12.09 -5.95 -8.48
CA ARG A 13 -12.42 -7.36 -8.20
C ARG A 13 -11.29 -8.34 -8.48
N GLU A 14 -10.49 -8.08 -9.50
CA GLU A 14 -9.33 -8.92 -9.81
C GLU A 14 -8.27 -8.95 -8.70
N MET A 15 -8.33 -8.01 -7.74
CA MET A 15 -7.43 -7.88 -6.59
C MET A 15 -8.01 -8.50 -5.31
N ASP A 16 -9.10 -9.28 -5.37
CA ASP A 16 -9.73 -9.87 -4.19
C ASP A 16 -8.75 -10.72 -3.36
N SER A 17 -7.86 -11.47 -4.01
CA SER A 17 -6.81 -12.25 -3.34
C SER A 17 -5.79 -11.39 -2.60
N ALA A 18 -5.44 -10.23 -3.15
CA ALA A 18 -4.57 -9.25 -2.51
C ALA A 18 -5.26 -8.63 -1.29
N CYS A 19 -6.55 -8.30 -1.40
CA CYS A 19 -7.35 -7.80 -0.29
C CYS A 19 -7.45 -8.82 0.85
N GLU A 20 -7.69 -10.10 0.55
CA GLU A 20 -7.69 -11.18 1.54
C GLU A 20 -6.34 -11.34 2.24
N LEU A 21 -5.24 -11.23 1.49
CA LEU A 21 -3.91 -11.28 2.05
C LEU A 21 -3.68 -10.13 3.04
N ILE A 22 -4.06 -8.90 2.68
CA ILE A 22 -3.95 -7.74 3.57
C ILE A 22 -4.77 -7.94 4.84
N SER A 23 -6.03 -8.37 4.72
CA SER A 23 -6.88 -8.66 5.88
C SER A 23 -6.26 -9.72 6.80
N ARG A 24 -5.61 -10.74 6.22
CA ARG A 24 -4.89 -11.77 6.96
C ARG A 24 -3.66 -11.23 7.69
N ILE A 25 -2.87 -10.37 7.05
CA ILE A 25 -1.70 -9.72 7.66
C ILE A 25 -2.13 -8.91 8.88
N LEU A 26 -3.18 -8.09 8.74
CA LEU A 26 -3.73 -7.30 9.85
C LEU A 26 -4.17 -8.19 11.02
N ALA A 27 -4.84 -9.31 10.73
CA ALA A 27 -5.30 -10.26 11.75
C ALA A 27 -4.19 -11.11 12.39
N GLN A 28 -3.04 -11.29 11.72
CA GLN A 28 -1.97 -12.19 12.19
C GLN A 28 -0.77 -11.46 12.74
N GLN A 29 -0.29 -10.44 12.05
CA GLN A 29 0.97 -9.75 12.35
C GLN A 29 0.76 -8.49 13.20
N VAL A 30 -0.42 -7.85 13.10
CA VAL A 30 -0.72 -6.59 13.80
C VAL A 30 -1.86 -6.77 14.82
N ARG A 31 -1.79 -7.86 15.59
CA ARG A 31 -2.83 -8.31 16.54
C ARG A 31 -3.01 -7.42 17.76
N SER A 32 -2.00 -6.63 18.11
CA SER A 32 -2.05 -5.71 19.23
C SER A 32 -3.02 -4.54 18.99
N LEU A 33 -3.46 -4.34 17.74
CA LEU A 33 -4.36 -3.28 17.32
C LEU A 33 -5.72 -3.84 16.89
N ARG A 34 -6.78 -3.08 17.14
CA ARG A 34 -8.13 -3.40 16.67
C ARG A 34 -8.35 -2.73 15.32
N TRP A 35 -8.67 -3.52 14.30
CA TRP A 35 -8.84 -3.03 12.94
C TRP A 35 -10.30 -3.07 12.50
N ARG A 36 -10.77 -1.97 11.92
CA ARG A 36 -12.00 -1.89 11.14
C ARG A 36 -11.64 -1.82 9.67
N ILE A 37 -11.95 -2.88 8.92
CA ILE A 37 -11.61 -2.96 7.50
C ILE A 37 -12.89 -2.72 6.69
N LYS A 38 -12.85 -1.74 5.78
CA LYS A 38 -13.88 -1.47 4.78
C LYS A 38 -13.28 -1.62 3.39
N ARG A 39 -14.12 -1.87 2.38
CA ARG A 39 -13.67 -2.08 1.00
C ARG A 39 -14.55 -1.32 0.03
N THR A 40 -14.02 -1.03 -1.16
CA THR A 40 -14.80 -0.56 -2.31
C THR A 40 -16.05 -1.42 -2.48
N PRO A 41 -17.24 -0.82 -2.66
CA PRO A 41 -18.47 -1.54 -2.91
C PRO A 41 -18.38 -2.48 -4.12
N HIS A 42 -19.08 -3.62 -4.05
CA HIS A 42 -19.09 -4.58 -5.15
C HIS A 42 -19.85 -4.05 -6.38
N ALA A 43 -19.46 -4.56 -7.55
CA ALA A 43 -19.95 -4.14 -8.87
C ALA A 43 -21.49 -3.99 -8.91
N GLY A 44 -21.94 -2.74 -9.13
CA GLY A 44 -23.33 -2.34 -9.16
C GLY A 44 -23.56 -1.00 -8.45
N ASP A 45 -22.78 -0.74 -7.40
CA ASP A 45 -22.77 0.56 -6.72
C ASP A 45 -21.56 1.39 -7.16
N LEU A 46 -21.84 2.43 -7.93
CA LEU A 46 -20.82 3.39 -8.38
C LEU A 46 -20.56 4.48 -7.34
N THR A 47 -21.25 4.41 -6.20
CA THR A 47 -21.13 5.38 -5.13
C THR A 47 -20.08 4.91 -4.14
N PRO A 48 -19.04 5.70 -3.85
CA PRO A 48 -18.09 5.35 -2.79
C PRO A 48 -18.79 5.34 -1.43
N ASP A 49 -18.37 4.44 -0.54
CA ASP A 49 -18.77 4.48 0.88
C ASP A 49 -18.00 5.61 1.59
N ALA A 50 -18.49 6.83 1.41
CA ALA A 50 -17.83 8.06 1.87
C ALA A 50 -17.71 8.12 3.40
N GLU A 51 -18.65 7.51 4.13
CA GLU A 51 -18.63 7.46 5.60
C GLU A 51 -17.54 6.50 6.11
N ALA A 52 -17.46 5.31 5.51
CA ALA A 52 -16.37 4.38 5.80
C ALA A 52 -15.00 4.97 5.47
N LEU A 53 -14.88 5.68 4.34
CA LEU A 53 -13.62 6.33 3.97
C LEU A 53 -13.25 7.45 4.94
N ALA A 54 -14.21 8.31 5.29
CA ALA A 54 -14.00 9.43 6.22
C ALA A 54 -13.62 8.98 7.64
N SER A 55 -14.03 7.79 8.05
CA SER A 55 -13.69 7.20 9.35
C SER A 55 -12.39 6.38 9.34
N SER A 56 -11.76 6.21 8.18
CA SER A 56 -10.53 5.43 8.02
C SER A 56 -9.28 6.31 8.13
N GLN A 57 -8.28 5.85 8.86
CA GLN A 57 -6.98 6.53 8.96
C GLN A 57 -6.05 6.15 7.81
N PHE A 58 -6.30 4.99 7.19
CA PHE A 58 -5.50 4.44 6.12
C PHE A 58 -6.37 4.11 4.91
N LEU A 59 -5.87 4.44 3.72
CA LEU A 59 -6.37 3.93 2.44
C LEU A 59 -5.29 3.02 1.84
N VAL A 60 -5.65 1.80 1.48
CA VAL A 60 -4.81 0.97 0.61
C VAL A 60 -5.42 0.97 -0.78
N LEU A 61 -4.69 1.51 -1.75
CA LEU A 61 -5.08 1.52 -3.15
C LEU A 61 -4.35 0.40 -3.87
N LEU A 62 -5.10 -0.60 -4.34
CA LEU A 62 -4.57 -1.75 -5.08
C LEU A 62 -4.91 -1.61 -6.56
N LEU A 63 -3.89 -1.44 -7.38
CA LEU A 63 -4.02 -1.35 -8.83
C LEU A 63 -3.53 -2.64 -9.48
N GLY A 64 -4.42 -3.26 -10.25
CA GLY A 64 -4.10 -4.37 -11.13
C GLY A 64 -3.89 -3.88 -12.57
N SER A 65 -4.72 -4.39 -13.47
CA SER A 65 -4.67 -4.08 -14.90
C SER A 65 -5.36 -2.74 -15.21
N ASP A 66 -6.35 -2.31 -14.43
CA ASP A 66 -7.10 -1.08 -14.71
C ASP A 66 -7.58 -0.38 -13.43
N LEU A 67 -7.88 0.91 -13.54
CA LEU A 67 -8.53 1.71 -12.50
C LEU A 67 -10.04 1.73 -12.72
N VAL A 68 -10.78 0.97 -11.93
CA VAL A 68 -12.24 0.86 -12.07
C VAL A 68 -13.00 1.82 -11.17
N ALA A 69 -14.18 2.27 -11.59
CA ALA A 69 -15.05 3.04 -10.70
C ALA A 69 -15.55 2.17 -9.53
N PRO A 70 -15.69 2.72 -8.31
CA PRO A 70 -15.49 4.12 -7.92
C PRO A 70 -14.07 4.48 -7.42
N MET A 71 -13.05 3.64 -7.65
CA MET A 71 -11.72 3.77 -7.04
C MET A 71 -11.08 5.16 -7.21
N GLY A 72 -11.22 5.76 -8.40
CA GLY A 72 -10.70 7.11 -8.65
C GLY A 72 -11.32 8.17 -7.73
N VAL A 73 -12.62 8.06 -7.43
CA VAL A 73 -13.32 9.00 -6.54
C VAL A 73 -12.90 8.77 -5.08
N GLU A 74 -12.78 7.52 -4.66
CA GLU A 74 -12.31 7.13 -3.32
C GLU A 74 -10.91 7.67 -3.06
N TYR A 75 -9.99 7.48 -4.02
CA TYR A 75 -8.64 8.00 -3.93
C TYR A 75 -8.59 9.53 -3.84
N GLN A 76 -9.33 10.23 -4.69
CA GLN A 76 -9.40 11.71 -4.65
C GLN A 76 -10.02 12.24 -3.35
N GLN A 77 -10.95 11.50 -2.74
CA GLN A 77 -11.51 11.85 -1.45
C GLN A 77 -10.50 11.66 -0.32
N ALA A 78 -9.78 10.53 -0.30
CA ALA A 78 -8.73 10.26 0.67
C ALA A 78 -7.63 11.33 0.65
N LEU A 79 -7.19 11.75 -0.54
CA LEU A 79 -6.22 12.83 -0.70
C LEU A 79 -6.72 14.16 -0.12
N ARG A 80 -8.00 14.51 -0.36
CA ARG A 80 -8.60 15.75 0.19
C ARG A 80 -8.73 15.72 1.71
N GLN A 81 -8.91 14.54 2.30
CA GLN A 81 -9.02 14.35 3.75
C GLN A 81 -7.65 14.23 4.44
N GLY A 82 -6.56 14.12 3.68
CA GLY A 82 -5.23 13.88 4.24
C GLY A 82 -5.06 12.45 4.79
N THR A 83 -5.90 11.51 4.35
CA THR A 83 -5.78 10.09 4.72
C THR A 83 -4.45 9.55 4.20
N PHE A 84 -3.75 8.76 5.02
CA PHE A 84 -2.50 8.14 4.58
C PHE A 84 -2.79 7.07 3.53
N VAL A 85 -2.16 7.18 2.35
CA VAL A 85 -2.38 6.26 1.23
C VAL A 85 -1.19 5.33 1.05
N ILE A 86 -1.45 4.03 1.04
CA ILE A 86 -0.52 2.99 0.58
C ILE A 86 -0.97 2.56 -0.82
N ALA A 87 -0.29 3.06 -1.85
CA ALA A 87 -0.58 2.74 -3.24
C ALA A 87 0.32 1.59 -3.72
N LEU A 88 -0.29 0.47 -4.08
CA LEU A 88 0.38 -0.76 -4.49
C LEU A 88 -0.08 -1.15 -5.90
N HIS A 89 0.88 -1.54 -6.74
CA HIS A 89 0.63 -1.91 -8.13
C HIS A 89 1.20 -3.30 -8.44
N ASP A 90 0.38 -4.15 -9.06
CA ASP A 90 0.78 -5.48 -9.52
C ASP A 90 1.57 -5.40 -10.83
N ALA A 91 2.90 -5.40 -10.73
CA ALA A 91 3.79 -5.30 -11.89
C ALA A 91 3.80 -6.55 -12.79
N THR A 92 3.02 -7.59 -12.46
CA THR A 92 2.86 -8.77 -13.33
C THR A 92 1.73 -8.60 -14.35
N ARG A 93 0.91 -7.55 -14.20
CA ARG A 93 -0.24 -7.28 -15.07
C ARG A 93 0.10 -6.24 -16.13
N ILE A 94 -0.56 -6.34 -17.27
CA ILE A 94 -0.44 -5.34 -18.33
C ILE A 94 -1.37 -4.17 -17.96
N PRO A 95 -0.82 -2.97 -17.70
CA PRO A 95 -1.64 -1.84 -17.33
C PRO A 95 -2.44 -1.33 -18.53
N SER A 96 -3.68 -0.90 -18.27
CA SER A 96 -4.46 -0.08 -19.18
C SER A 96 -3.82 1.32 -19.29
N PRO A 97 -4.18 2.11 -20.32
CA PRO A 97 -3.78 3.51 -20.38
C PRO A 97 -4.18 4.33 -19.14
N SER A 98 -5.30 4.00 -18.50
CA SER A 98 -5.78 4.68 -17.29
C SER A 98 -4.95 4.31 -16.06
N ALA A 99 -4.58 3.03 -15.95
CA ALA A 99 -3.67 2.54 -14.90
C ALA A 99 -2.29 3.16 -15.04
N ASP A 100 -1.74 3.16 -16.26
CA ASP A 100 -0.44 3.77 -16.57
C ASP A 100 -0.43 5.28 -16.27
N TYR A 101 -1.50 5.98 -16.65
CA TYR A 101 -1.64 7.40 -16.36
C TYR A 101 -1.62 7.71 -14.85
N ILE A 102 -2.34 6.94 -14.02
CA ILE A 102 -2.43 7.22 -12.58
C ILE A 102 -1.16 6.82 -11.81
N THR A 103 -0.41 5.82 -12.30
CA THR A 103 0.89 5.46 -11.72
C THR A 103 1.95 6.53 -11.99
N HIS A 104 1.90 7.20 -13.15
CA HIS A 104 2.90 8.18 -13.55
C HIS A 104 2.60 9.63 -13.19
N LEU A 105 1.32 10.06 -13.14
CA LEU A 105 0.97 11.45 -12.79
C LEU A 105 0.69 11.69 -11.30
N GLY A 106 0.59 10.63 -10.51
CA GLY A 106 0.25 10.74 -9.09
C GLY A 106 1.34 11.44 -8.29
N ARG A 107 0.94 12.33 -7.36
CA ARG A 107 1.82 12.78 -6.26
C ARG A 107 2.18 11.64 -5.29
N GLN A 108 1.48 10.52 -5.39
CA GLN A 108 1.64 9.36 -4.55
C GLN A 108 2.74 8.46 -5.11
N ARG A 109 3.63 8.00 -4.24
CA ARG A 109 4.60 6.97 -4.58
C ARG A 109 3.90 5.63 -4.69
N TRP A 110 3.91 5.05 -5.88
CA TRP A 110 3.43 3.68 -6.13
C TRP A 110 4.50 2.67 -5.75
N LEU A 111 4.07 1.61 -5.07
CA LEU A 111 4.91 0.49 -4.67
C LEU A 111 4.58 -0.73 -5.53
N GLU A 112 5.53 -1.11 -6.38
CA GLU A 112 5.36 -2.24 -7.27
C GLU A 112 5.61 -3.57 -6.55
N TYR A 113 4.71 -4.53 -6.71
CA TYR A 113 4.90 -5.90 -6.26
C TYR A 113 4.78 -6.89 -7.42
N LYS A 114 5.44 -8.03 -7.28
CA LYS A 114 5.47 -9.11 -8.29
C LYS A 114 4.96 -10.45 -7.76
N SER A 115 4.64 -10.52 -6.47
CA SER A 115 4.20 -11.73 -5.80
C SER A 115 3.43 -11.38 -4.53
N ALA A 116 2.65 -12.34 -4.02
CA ALA A 116 1.94 -12.21 -2.74
C ALA A 116 2.90 -11.95 -1.57
N ALA A 117 4.06 -12.62 -1.53
CA ALA A 117 5.06 -12.39 -0.49
C ALA A 117 5.64 -10.97 -0.54
N HIS A 118 5.90 -10.45 -1.76
CA HIS A 118 6.39 -9.08 -1.93
C HIS A 118 5.31 -8.05 -1.53
N LEU A 119 4.05 -8.28 -1.92
CA LEU A 119 2.91 -7.48 -1.48
C LEU A 119 2.81 -7.44 0.04
N ALA A 120 2.90 -8.59 0.70
CA ALA A 120 2.82 -8.68 2.16
C ALA A 120 3.90 -7.83 2.84
N LEU A 121 5.15 -7.98 2.39
CA LEU A 121 6.28 -7.24 2.93
C LEU A 121 6.13 -5.73 2.71
N LEU A 122 5.75 -5.30 1.50
CA LEU A 122 5.56 -3.88 1.20
C LEU A 122 4.43 -3.27 2.03
N PHE A 123 3.29 -3.94 2.11
CA PHE A 123 2.15 -3.47 2.89
C PHE A 123 2.52 -3.37 4.38
N GLU A 124 3.02 -4.46 4.97
CA GLU A 124 3.34 -4.53 6.39
C GLU A 124 4.39 -3.47 6.77
N ARG A 125 5.48 -3.37 6.02
CA ARG A 125 6.54 -2.38 6.30
C ARG A 125 6.02 -0.94 6.27
N ASN A 126 5.23 -0.58 5.27
CA ASN A 126 4.72 0.80 5.14
C ASN A 126 3.68 1.11 6.21
N LEU A 127 2.84 0.14 6.58
CA LEU A 127 1.88 0.30 7.65
C LEU A 127 2.57 0.53 8.99
N LEU A 128 3.56 -0.31 9.34
CA LEU A 128 4.27 -0.21 10.62
C LEU A 128 5.06 1.10 10.72
N ARG A 129 5.76 1.51 9.65
CA ARG A 129 6.43 2.82 9.59
C ARG A 129 5.45 3.96 9.85
N GLN A 130 4.31 3.95 9.15
CA GLN A 130 3.32 5.01 9.33
C GLN A 130 2.76 5.02 10.76
N LEU A 131 2.52 3.87 11.38
CA LEU A 131 2.04 3.77 12.76
C LEU A 131 3.04 4.40 13.74
N ILE A 132 4.34 4.18 13.54
CA ILE A 132 5.39 4.83 14.34
C ILE A 132 5.41 6.33 14.08
N ASP A 133 5.51 6.75 12.82
CA ASP A 133 5.67 8.15 12.42
C ASP A 133 4.47 9.02 12.82
N GLY A 134 3.26 8.44 12.84
CA GLY A 134 2.04 9.12 13.24
C GLY A 134 1.73 9.08 14.74
N THR A 135 2.58 8.46 15.57
CA THR A 135 2.43 8.49 17.03
C THR A 135 2.70 9.91 17.58
N PRO A 136 1.89 10.45 18.51
CA PRO A 136 0.83 9.79 19.29
C PRO A 136 -0.58 9.81 18.67
N GLY A 137 -0.73 10.27 17.43
CA GLY A 137 -2.04 10.48 16.77
C GLY A 137 -2.92 9.23 16.64
N TYR A 138 -2.36 8.02 16.72
CA TYR A 138 -3.10 6.75 16.65
C TYR A 138 -3.48 6.16 18.02
N GLY A 139 -3.13 6.83 19.13
CA GLY A 139 -3.44 6.36 20.48
C GLY A 139 -2.76 5.05 20.86
N LEU A 140 -1.59 4.78 20.28
CA LEU A 140 -0.77 3.62 20.61
C LEU A 140 -0.13 3.79 21.99
N ASP A 141 -0.16 2.74 22.81
CA ASP A 141 0.61 2.69 24.05
C ASP A 141 2.07 2.27 23.81
N LEU A 142 2.90 2.39 24.85
CA LEU A 142 4.34 2.11 24.75
C LEU A 142 4.62 0.67 24.34
N GLU A 143 3.89 -0.30 24.89
CA GLU A 143 4.06 -1.73 24.59
C GLU A 143 3.74 -2.00 23.11
N GLN A 144 2.68 -1.39 22.59
CA GLN A 144 2.33 -1.46 21.17
C GLN A 144 3.41 -0.84 20.27
N ILE A 145 3.94 0.33 20.64
CA ILE A 145 5.01 1.00 19.88
C ILE A 145 6.27 0.14 19.85
N GLU A 146 6.68 -0.44 20.98
CA GLU A 146 7.83 -1.32 21.07
C GLU A 146 7.65 -2.58 20.21
N ALA A 147 6.48 -3.22 20.27
CA ALA A 147 6.17 -4.40 19.46
C ALA A 147 6.19 -4.09 17.94
N ILE A 148 5.61 -2.94 17.54
CA ILE A 148 5.62 -2.47 16.14
C ILE A 148 7.05 -2.17 15.68
N SER A 149 7.86 -1.54 16.53
CA SER A 149 9.25 -1.17 16.22
C SER A 149 10.16 -2.39 16.08
N ALA A 150 10.00 -3.38 16.97
CA ALA A 150 10.72 -4.65 16.88
C ALA A 150 10.36 -5.37 15.57
N ARG A 151 9.07 -5.45 15.23
CA ARG A 151 8.61 -6.09 14.00
C ARG A 151 9.10 -5.39 12.74
N LEU A 152 9.09 -4.05 12.72
CA LEU A 152 9.63 -3.28 11.61
C LEU A 152 11.13 -3.55 11.44
N SER A 153 11.87 -3.62 12.55
CA SER A 153 13.31 -3.93 12.54
C SER A 153 13.60 -5.33 11.97
N GLU A 154 12.77 -6.34 12.31
CA GLU A 154 12.89 -7.68 11.71
C GLU A 154 12.67 -7.69 10.20
N LEU A 155 11.69 -6.91 9.71
CA LEU A 155 11.40 -6.79 8.28
C LEU A 155 12.53 -6.09 7.53
N GLU A 156 13.16 -5.09 8.15
CA GLU A 156 14.29 -4.35 7.59
C GLU A 156 15.60 -5.16 7.65
N ALA A 157 15.72 -6.09 8.60
CA ALA A 157 16.85 -7.02 8.71
C ALA A 157 16.75 -8.26 7.80
N GLY A 158 15.70 -8.38 6.99
CA GLY A 158 15.54 -9.42 5.96
C GLY A 158 16.67 -9.44 4.91
N PRO A 159 16.69 -10.37 3.95
CA PRO A 159 17.90 -10.88 3.26
C PRO A 159 18.54 -9.92 2.24
N GLU A 160 18.84 -8.69 2.64
CA GLU A 160 19.54 -7.65 1.89
C GLU A 160 20.82 -7.25 2.66
N ALA A 161 21.60 -8.25 3.03
CA ALA A 161 23.01 -8.14 3.37
C ALA A 161 23.83 -9.26 2.71
N ALA A 162 23.42 -9.71 1.51
CA ALA A 162 24.35 -10.35 0.59
C ALA A 162 25.08 -9.22 -0.16
N PRO A 163 26.40 -9.06 -0.03
CA PRO A 163 27.11 -8.01 -0.75
C PRO A 163 26.92 -8.24 -2.25
N GLU A 164 26.38 -7.24 -2.93
CA GLU A 164 26.50 -7.11 -4.38
C GLU A 164 27.98 -7.32 -4.74
N GLN A 165 28.27 -8.42 -5.44
CA GLN A 165 29.48 -8.48 -6.22
C GLN A 165 29.41 -7.36 -7.26
N PRO A 166 30.35 -6.41 -7.28
CA PRO A 166 30.40 -5.41 -8.33
C PRO A 166 30.67 -6.13 -9.66
N ARG A 167 29.63 -6.30 -10.47
CA ARG A 167 29.78 -6.64 -11.88
C ARG A 167 30.11 -5.35 -12.63
N GLY A 168 31.38 -5.29 -13.00
CA GLY A 168 32.04 -4.50 -14.04
C GLY A 168 31.22 -3.47 -14.83
N ALA A 169 31.81 -2.29 -14.92
CA ALA A 169 31.53 -1.30 -15.96
C ALA A 169 31.58 -1.89 -17.38
N GLY A 170 30.69 -1.39 -18.24
CA GLY A 170 30.54 -1.72 -19.67
C GLY A 170 29.09 -2.13 -19.91
N GLU A 171 28.22 -1.37 -20.57
CA GLU A 171 28.40 -0.51 -21.73
C GLU A 171 27.40 0.65 -21.67
N GLY A 172 27.89 1.86 -21.38
CA GLY A 172 27.14 3.09 -21.64
C GLY A 172 27.37 3.50 -23.10
N GLY A 173 26.50 3.06 -24.00
CA GLY A 173 26.54 3.47 -25.41
C GLY A 173 25.67 4.70 -25.64
N VAL A 174 26.30 5.87 -25.78
CA VAL A 174 25.65 7.09 -26.28
C VAL A 174 25.88 7.15 -27.80
N ILE A 175 24.81 7.09 -28.59
CA ILE A 175 24.88 7.31 -30.04
C ILE A 175 24.65 8.81 -30.30
N LEU A 176 25.65 9.47 -30.89
CA LEU A 176 25.52 10.81 -31.45
C LEU A 176 25.49 10.72 -32.99
N PRO A 177 24.65 11.51 -33.67
CA PRO A 177 24.71 11.65 -35.12
C PRO A 177 25.68 12.77 -35.54
N GLY A 178 26.43 12.55 -36.63
CA GLY A 178 27.14 13.58 -37.39
C GLY A 178 28.07 12.93 -38.43
N TYR A 179 28.14 13.33 -39.71
CA TYR A 179 27.52 14.38 -40.52
C TYR A 179 27.03 13.76 -41.84
#